data_AF-A0A7V3ELP5-F1
#
_entry.id   AF-A0A7V3ELP5-F1
#
_cell.length_a   1.000
_cell.length_b   1.000
_cell.length_c   1.000
_cell.angle_alpha   90.00
_cell.angle_beta   90.00
_cell.angle_gamma   90.00
#
_symmetry.space_group_name_H-M   'P 1'
#
loop_
_entity.id
_entity.type
_entity.pdbx_description
1 polymer ?
#
loop_
_entity_poly.entity_id
_entity_poly.type
_entity_poly.pdbx_seq_one_letter_code
_entity_poly.pdbx_strand_id
1 'polypeptide(L)'
;MLNPSVRRGRTSRRQEPVRMANPPPPPSEKASALEVCAMTLLRVAVGWHFLYEGVSKLWTPGWTAAPYLQSATGPFAGLFQGLAEHANALAVADQLNVWGLTLVGTGLMLGALTRISSLCGAAMLALYYLSHPPFFAESGGPAEGHYLIVDKNLVELLTLLVVFARPTSRILAVDPLLAGIWARLRAPRATVAAGAAPETIRTPVPSVAERDPLGRRAVLAGLTGVAFLGGFVLAVLKRHGWASHEEDQLAAKLKEGPAKGPETATVPATVKPDAVTGATIKEFKFATIKDLKGQIPHAKIKDLEVSRVILGGNLIGGWAHARDLIYVSSLVKAYHHKWKVFETLALAEKCGINTFLTNPVLCETINEYWKQKLGKIQFISDCGGSPKDLPELIKRSIDNGAAACYVQGGTADRIVELKQVDLIGKALDLIRQHGRVAGIGAHKLATVKACVEAGLKPDFWMKTLHEANYFSYTPQEKCDNVWCDNARETIAFMHAREEPWIAFKTLAAGAIHPRNGFRFAFKNGADFICVGMYDFQMVENANLALSVLSECRQRERPWRA
;
A
#
# COMPACT_ATOMS: atom_id res chain seq x y z
N MET A 1 49.90 -21.67 -100.70
CA MET A 1 50.47 -20.47 -101.36
C MET A 1 50.73 -19.40 -100.30
N LEU A 2 52.00 -19.01 -100.19
CA LEU A 2 52.59 -17.71 -99.82
C LEU A 2 51.99 -16.85 -98.66
N ASN A 3 52.79 -16.84 -97.59
CA ASN A 3 53.17 -15.83 -96.59
C ASN A 3 53.08 -14.32 -96.99
N PRO A 4 53.40 -13.33 -96.11
CA PRO A 4 52.59 -12.72 -95.04
C PRO A 4 52.51 -11.16 -95.17
N SER A 5 51.78 -10.47 -94.28
CA SER A 5 52.21 -9.12 -93.87
C SER A 5 51.93 -8.84 -92.40
N VAL A 6 53.02 -8.53 -91.72
CA VAL A 6 53.15 -8.17 -90.31
C VAL A 6 52.94 -6.66 -90.18
N ARG A 7 52.11 -6.23 -89.25
CA ARG A 7 52.29 -4.93 -88.56
C ARG A 7 52.24 -5.14 -87.05
N ARG A 8 53.41 -4.97 -86.43
CA ARG A 8 53.61 -4.89 -84.98
C ARG A 8 53.09 -3.55 -84.46
N GLY A 9 52.53 -3.58 -83.25
CA GLY A 9 52.68 -2.48 -82.29
C GLY A 9 51.42 -2.10 -81.52
N ARG A 10 51.26 -2.62 -80.29
CA ARG A 10 51.27 -1.82 -79.04
C ARG A 10 50.82 -2.67 -77.84
N THR A 11 51.79 -2.89 -76.95
CA THR A 11 51.71 -2.76 -75.49
C THR A 11 50.40 -3.12 -74.78
N SER A 12 50.50 -4.14 -73.92
CA SER A 12 49.55 -4.52 -72.89
C SER A 12 48.98 -3.33 -72.11
N ARG A 13 47.65 -3.16 -72.15
CA ARG A 13 46.91 -2.56 -71.05
C ARG A 13 46.18 -3.69 -70.33
N ARG A 14 46.52 -3.87 -69.05
CA ARG A 14 45.67 -4.57 -68.07
C ARG A 14 44.24 -4.05 -68.23
N GLN A 15 43.28 -4.93 -68.43
CA GLN A 15 41.87 -4.61 -68.24
C GLN A 15 41.69 -4.31 -66.75
N GLU A 16 41.45 -3.04 -66.41
CA GLU A 16 40.88 -2.68 -65.11
C GLU A 16 39.46 -3.25 -65.05
N PRO A 17 39.05 -3.85 -63.92
CA PRO A 17 37.67 -4.29 -63.77
C PRO A 17 36.77 -3.06 -63.75
N VAL A 18 35.80 -3.04 -64.67
CA VAL A 18 34.70 -2.08 -64.70
C VAL A 18 34.03 -2.11 -63.33
N ARG A 19 34.22 -1.06 -62.53
CA ARG A 19 33.42 -0.82 -61.32
C ARG A 19 31.97 -0.67 -61.78
N MET A 20 31.19 -1.73 -61.61
CA MET A 20 29.73 -1.65 -61.60
C MET A 20 29.36 -0.55 -60.62
N ALA A 21 28.79 0.55 -61.12
CA ALA A 21 28.27 1.61 -60.29
C ALA A 21 27.25 0.99 -59.33
N ASN A 22 27.43 1.21 -58.04
CA ASN A 22 26.42 0.83 -57.05
C ASN A 22 25.08 1.43 -57.49
N PRO A 23 23.98 0.66 -57.43
CA PRO A 23 22.66 1.22 -57.71
C PRO A 23 22.43 2.43 -56.78
N PRO A 24 21.75 3.48 -57.26
CA PRO A 24 21.43 4.63 -56.41
C PRO A 24 20.71 4.14 -55.15
N PRO A 25 21.02 4.70 -53.97
CA PRO A 25 20.32 4.32 -52.75
C PRO A 25 18.81 4.49 -52.97
N PRO A 26 17.97 3.59 -52.43
CA PRO A 26 16.53 3.72 -52.58
C PRO A 26 16.09 5.10 -52.06
N PRO A 27 15.11 5.74 -52.72
CA PRO A 27 14.63 7.05 -52.29
C PRO A 27 14.21 6.94 -50.82
N SER A 28 14.78 7.78 -49.96
CA SER A 28 14.35 7.87 -48.56
C SER A 28 12.87 8.25 -48.56
N GLU A 29 11.98 7.31 -48.27
CA GLU A 29 10.56 7.60 -48.08
C GLU A 29 10.46 8.74 -47.05
N LYS A 30 9.91 9.87 -47.48
CA LYS A 30 9.64 10.98 -46.58
C LYS A 30 8.61 10.48 -45.56
N ALA A 31 8.95 10.55 -44.28
CA ALA A 31 8.03 10.20 -43.20
C ALA A 31 6.68 10.92 -43.40
N SER A 32 5.59 10.16 -43.27
CA SER A 32 4.25 10.73 -43.42
C SER A 32 3.96 11.74 -42.29
N ALA A 33 3.07 12.70 -42.52
CA ALA A 33 2.67 13.65 -41.48
C ALA A 33 2.10 12.94 -40.24
N LEU A 34 1.38 11.83 -40.45
CA LEU A 34 0.85 10.99 -39.38
C LEU A 34 1.97 10.35 -38.56
N GLU A 35 3.01 9.81 -39.21
CA GLU A 35 4.17 9.24 -38.52
C GLU A 35 4.89 10.31 -37.68
N VAL A 36 5.10 11.51 -38.23
CA VAL A 36 5.74 12.62 -37.51
C VAL A 36 4.92 13.02 -36.28
N CYS A 37 3.61 13.16 -36.41
CA CYS A 37 2.73 13.51 -35.30
C CYS A 37 2.70 12.39 -34.24
N ALA A 38 2.52 11.13 -34.64
CA ALA A 38 2.47 9.99 -33.73
C ALA A 38 3.77 9.83 -32.95
N MET A 39 4.92 9.91 -33.63
CA MET A 39 6.24 9.82 -32.97
C MET A 39 6.52 11.02 -32.05
N THR A 40 6.01 12.20 -32.38
CA THR A 40 6.12 13.38 -31.52
C THR A 40 5.26 13.25 -30.28
N LEU A 41 4.00 12.82 -30.41
CA LEU A 41 3.10 12.59 -29.29
C LEU A 41 3.61 11.47 -28.37
N LEU A 42 4.11 10.37 -28.95
CA LEU A 42 4.70 9.27 -28.20
C LEU A 42 5.89 9.74 -27.37
N ARG A 43 6.82 10.50 -27.98
CA ARG A 43 7.95 11.11 -27.28
C ARG A 43 7.49 12.04 -26.15
N VAL A 44 6.51 12.91 -26.42
CA VAL A 44 5.99 13.87 -25.42
C VAL A 44 5.27 13.16 -24.29
N ALA A 45 4.50 12.10 -24.56
CA ALA A 45 3.78 11.34 -23.54
C ALA A 45 4.75 10.64 -22.57
N VAL A 46 5.80 9.99 -23.09
CA VAL A 46 6.85 9.40 -22.25
C VAL A 46 7.61 10.50 -21.49
N GLY A 47 7.94 11.61 -22.16
CA GLY A 47 8.59 12.75 -21.51
C GLY A 47 7.76 13.34 -20.37
N TRP A 48 6.44 13.45 -20.55
CA TRP A 48 5.49 13.90 -19.54
C TRP A 48 5.52 12.98 -18.32
N HIS A 49 5.46 11.67 -18.55
CA HIS A 49 5.49 10.67 -17.49
C HIS A 49 6.78 10.77 -16.67
N PHE A 50 7.95 10.74 -17.33
CA PHE A 50 9.25 10.90 -16.68
C PHE A 50 9.37 12.23 -15.91
N LEU A 51 8.94 13.34 -16.52
CA LEU A 51 9.04 14.65 -15.89
C LEU A 51 8.15 14.74 -14.66
N TYR A 52 6.92 14.22 -14.72
CA TYR A 52 6.03 14.19 -13.57
C TYR A 52 6.61 13.33 -12.45
N GLU A 53 7.16 12.16 -12.78
CA GLU A 53 7.80 11.27 -11.82
C GLU A 53 9.05 11.89 -11.18
N GLY A 54 9.84 12.68 -11.90
CA GLY A 54 10.99 13.39 -11.33
C GLY A 54 10.58 14.56 -10.43
N VAL A 55 9.66 15.39 -10.91
CA VAL A 55 9.18 16.59 -10.21
C VAL A 55 8.41 16.21 -8.93
N SER A 56 7.61 15.14 -8.95
CA SER A 56 6.91 14.67 -7.75
C SER A 56 7.87 14.28 -6.62
N LYS A 57 9.05 13.74 -6.97
CA LYS A 57 10.10 13.38 -6.01
C LYS A 57 10.81 14.62 -5.48
N LEU A 58 11.03 15.64 -6.31
CA LEU A 58 11.58 16.94 -5.86
C LEU A 58 10.68 17.63 -4.83
N TRP A 59 9.35 17.48 -4.93
CA TRP A 59 8.41 18.05 -3.97
C TRP A 59 8.16 17.20 -2.73
N THR A 60 8.69 15.98 -2.67
CA THR A 60 8.52 15.12 -1.50
C THR A 60 9.69 15.33 -0.54
N PRO A 61 9.51 15.98 0.62
CA PRO A 61 10.61 16.23 1.55
C PRO A 61 11.22 14.92 2.05
N GLY A 62 12.54 14.77 1.92
CA GLY A 62 13.24 13.56 2.36
C GLY A 62 12.95 12.31 1.52
N TRP A 63 12.54 12.47 0.25
CA TRP A 63 12.34 11.34 -0.66
C TRP A 63 13.59 10.46 -0.77
N THR A 64 13.39 9.14 -0.80
CA THR A 64 14.46 8.15 -0.97
C THR A 64 13.96 6.90 -1.71
N ALA A 65 14.85 6.27 -2.48
CA ALA A 65 14.64 5.01 -3.17
C ALA A 65 14.86 3.78 -2.27
N ALA A 66 15.31 3.95 -1.03
CA ALA A 66 15.71 2.84 -0.15
C ALA A 66 14.63 1.73 -0.02
N PRO A 67 13.34 2.06 0.23
CA PRO A 67 12.30 1.02 0.34
C PRO A 67 12.11 0.24 -0.97
N TYR A 68 12.17 0.94 -2.10
CA TYR A 68 12.07 0.33 -3.43
C TYR A 68 13.23 -0.65 -3.66
N LEU A 69 14.47 -0.20 -3.43
CA LEU A 69 15.67 -1.02 -3.61
C LEU A 69 15.74 -2.21 -2.64
N GLN A 70 15.32 -2.05 -1.38
CA GLN A 70 15.29 -3.15 -0.39
C GLN A 70 14.28 -4.25 -0.75
N SER A 71 13.22 -3.89 -1.48
CA SER A 71 12.20 -4.83 -1.93
C SER A 71 12.51 -5.51 -3.26
N ALA A 72 13.68 -5.25 -3.85
CA ALA A 72 14.08 -5.85 -5.13
C ALA A 72 14.03 -7.39 -5.09
N THR A 73 13.66 -8.00 -6.21
CA THR A 73 13.47 -9.45 -6.37
C THR A 73 14.26 -10.00 -7.55
N GLY A 74 14.30 -11.34 -7.68
CA GLY A 74 14.96 -12.00 -8.79
C GLY A 74 16.50 -12.08 -8.67
N PRO A 75 17.20 -12.44 -9.75
CA PRO A 75 18.62 -12.80 -9.71
C PRO A 75 19.57 -11.64 -9.37
N PHE A 76 19.12 -10.40 -9.55
CA PHE A 76 19.90 -9.20 -9.26
C PHE A 76 19.50 -8.52 -7.94
N ALA A 77 18.58 -9.09 -7.16
CA ALA A 77 18.06 -8.49 -5.94
C ALA A 77 19.17 -8.03 -4.97
N GLY A 78 20.20 -8.85 -4.77
CA GLY A 78 21.31 -8.53 -3.87
C GLY A 78 22.10 -7.29 -4.27
N LEU A 79 22.19 -6.96 -5.56
CA LEU A 79 22.85 -5.74 -6.04
C LEU A 79 22.07 -4.49 -5.62
N PHE A 80 20.75 -4.50 -5.80
CA PHE A 80 19.88 -3.37 -5.47
C PHE A 80 19.68 -3.23 -3.96
N GLN A 81 19.54 -4.35 -3.24
CA GLN A 81 19.47 -4.35 -1.78
C GLN A 81 20.78 -3.82 -1.17
N GLY A 82 21.94 -4.23 -1.69
CA GLY A 82 23.24 -3.70 -1.27
C GLY A 82 23.40 -2.20 -1.53
N LEU A 83 22.81 -1.67 -2.60
CA LEU A 83 22.77 -0.23 -2.87
C LEU A 83 22.00 0.54 -1.79
N ALA A 84 20.94 -0.06 -1.24
CA ALA A 84 20.13 0.53 -0.17
C ALA A 84 20.80 0.45 1.21
N GLU A 85 21.66 -0.55 1.44
CA GLU A 85 22.37 -0.74 2.72
C GLU A 85 23.52 0.26 2.92
N HIS A 86 24.12 0.75 1.83
CA HIS A 86 25.22 1.70 1.88
C HIS A 86 24.76 3.15 1.73
N ALA A 87 24.82 3.94 2.81
CA ALA A 87 24.32 5.32 2.86
C ALA A 87 24.82 6.23 1.72
N ASN A 88 26.12 6.17 1.36
CA ASN A 88 26.67 6.98 0.28
C ASN A 88 26.15 6.55 -1.10
N ALA A 89 25.99 5.25 -1.31
CA ALA A 89 25.56 4.70 -2.58
C ALA A 89 24.06 4.95 -2.79
N LEU A 90 23.25 4.82 -1.73
CA LEU A 90 21.85 5.23 -1.69
C LEU A 90 21.68 6.72 -1.97
N ALA A 91 22.47 7.59 -1.34
CA ALA A 91 22.37 9.04 -1.58
C ALA A 91 22.65 9.40 -3.05
N VAL A 92 23.62 8.75 -3.68
CA VAL A 92 23.89 8.91 -5.12
C VAL A 92 22.73 8.36 -5.95
N ALA A 93 22.20 7.19 -5.61
CA ALA A 93 21.06 6.59 -6.30
C ALA A 93 19.83 7.51 -6.24
N ASP A 94 19.56 8.12 -5.08
CA ASP A 94 18.45 9.04 -4.89
C ASP A 94 18.59 10.26 -5.81
N GLN A 95 19.76 10.89 -5.85
CA GLN A 95 20.01 12.04 -6.72
C GLN A 95 19.92 11.68 -8.21
N LEU A 96 20.52 10.54 -8.61
CA LEU A 96 20.46 10.07 -9.99
C LEU A 96 19.03 9.74 -10.42
N ASN A 97 18.22 9.20 -9.51
CA ASN A 97 16.83 8.88 -9.81
C ASN A 97 16.00 10.15 -10.02
N VAL A 98 16.08 11.10 -9.08
CA VAL A 98 15.33 12.35 -9.12
C VAL A 98 15.72 13.21 -10.32
N TRP A 99 17.01 13.48 -10.48
CA TRP A 99 17.49 14.32 -11.58
C TRP A 99 17.47 13.59 -12.92
N GLY A 100 17.74 12.29 -12.94
CA GLY A 100 17.65 11.48 -14.14
C GLY A 100 16.25 11.53 -14.75
N LEU A 101 15.22 11.26 -13.95
CA LEU A 101 13.82 11.34 -14.40
C LEU A 101 13.45 12.76 -14.88
N THR A 102 13.84 13.78 -14.11
CA THR A 102 13.52 15.18 -14.41
C THR A 102 14.17 15.68 -15.70
N LEU A 103 15.47 15.42 -15.88
CA LEU A 103 16.23 15.86 -17.05
C LEU A 103 15.85 15.07 -18.30
N VAL A 104 15.69 13.75 -18.19
CA VAL A 104 15.21 12.92 -19.30
C VAL A 104 13.81 13.33 -19.71
N GLY A 105 12.89 13.51 -18.76
CA GLY A 105 11.52 13.95 -19.03
C GLY A 105 11.47 15.31 -19.74
N THR A 106 12.24 16.28 -19.25
CA THR A 106 12.35 17.62 -19.87
C THR A 106 12.91 17.54 -21.29
N GLY A 107 14.02 16.78 -21.47
CA GLY A 107 14.64 16.58 -22.76
C GLY A 107 13.70 15.91 -23.76
N LEU A 108 12.96 14.89 -23.33
CA LEU A 108 11.95 14.22 -24.14
C LEU A 108 10.74 15.09 -24.42
N MET A 109 10.28 15.97 -23.52
CA MET A 109 9.16 16.87 -23.82
C MET A 109 9.53 17.94 -24.83
N LEU A 110 10.67 18.61 -24.62
CA LEU A 110 11.16 19.66 -25.51
C LEU A 110 11.71 19.11 -26.84
N GLY A 111 12.15 17.86 -26.84
CA GLY A 111 12.84 17.26 -27.99
C GLY A 111 14.25 17.80 -28.08
N ALA A 112 14.88 17.94 -26.92
CA ALA A 112 16.26 18.35 -26.76
C ALA A 112 17.11 17.13 -26.39
N LEU A 113 18.24 17.00 -27.09
CA LEU A 113 19.14 15.86 -27.01
C LEU A 113 18.38 14.52 -27.13
N THR A 114 17.37 14.45 -28.02
CA THR A 114 16.34 13.40 -28.00
C THR A 114 16.91 11.99 -27.92
N ARG A 115 17.99 11.70 -28.66
CA ARG A 115 18.65 10.38 -28.63
C ARG A 115 19.30 10.06 -27.29
N ILE A 116 19.96 11.04 -26.68
CA ILE A 116 20.60 10.88 -25.37
C ILE A 116 19.50 10.69 -24.32
N SER A 117 18.48 11.55 -24.34
CA SER A 117 17.33 11.47 -23.44
C SER A 117 16.61 10.11 -23.56
N SER A 118 16.38 9.61 -24.78
CA SER A 118 15.78 8.29 -24.99
C SER A 118 16.67 7.13 -24.50
N LEU A 119 17.98 7.19 -24.72
CA LEU A 119 18.89 6.14 -24.28
C LEU A 119 19.03 6.12 -22.75
N CYS A 120 19.17 7.28 -22.11
CA CYS A 120 19.22 7.41 -20.67
C CYS A 120 17.90 6.96 -20.02
N GLY A 121 16.74 7.36 -20.58
CA GLY A 121 15.44 6.89 -20.11
C GLY A 121 15.26 5.39 -20.24
N ALA A 122 15.67 4.80 -21.38
CA ALA A 122 15.63 3.35 -21.57
C ALA A 122 16.54 2.61 -20.58
N ALA A 123 17.73 3.16 -20.28
CA ALA A 123 18.63 2.59 -19.29
C ALA A 123 18.04 2.64 -17.87
N MET A 124 17.38 3.73 -17.50
CA MET A 124 16.70 3.84 -16.20
C MET A 124 15.56 2.83 -16.07
N LEU A 125 14.70 2.71 -17.08
CA LEU A 125 13.62 1.71 -17.09
C LEU A 125 14.16 0.28 -17.06
N ALA A 126 15.31 0.03 -17.70
CA ALA A 126 15.97 -1.27 -17.63
C ALA A 126 16.40 -1.58 -16.19
N LEU A 127 16.92 -0.60 -15.46
CA LEU A 127 17.28 -0.76 -14.05
C LEU A 127 16.04 -1.05 -13.18
N TYR A 128 14.92 -0.37 -13.41
CA TYR A 128 13.67 -0.64 -12.68
C TYR A 128 13.13 -2.04 -13.00
N TYR A 129 13.14 -2.43 -14.27
CA TYR A 129 12.72 -3.77 -14.70
C TYR A 129 13.61 -4.87 -14.11
N LEU A 130 14.92 -4.64 -14.04
CA LEU A 130 15.87 -5.59 -13.44
C LEU A 130 15.77 -5.65 -11.90
N SER A 131 15.34 -4.57 -11.25
CA SER A 131 15.10 -4.52 -9.81
C SER A 131 13.88 -5.36 -9.41
N HIS A 132 12.82 -5.36 -10.23
CA HIS A 132 11.59 -6.11 -9.97
C HIS A 132 11.11 -6.85 -11.23
N PRO A 133 11.81 -7.90 -11.68
CA PRO A 133 11.40 -8.62 -12.87
C PRO A 133 10.05 -9.31 -12.62
N PRO A 134 9.03 -9.14 -13.48
CA PRO A 134 7.66 -9.62 -13.25
C PRO A 134 7.52 -11.12 -12.95
N PHE A 135 8.44 -11.93 -13.46
CA PHE A 135 8.46 -13.38 -13.23
C PHE A 135 8.81 -13.76 -11.78
N PHE A 136 9.48 -12.87 -11.05
CA PHE A 136 9.95 -13.10 -9.67
C PHE A 136 9.31 -12.15 -8.65
N ALA A 137 8.72 -11.04 -9.10
CA ALA A 137 7.94 -10.14 -8.27
C ALA A 137 6.53 -10.70 -8.06
N GLU A 138 5.98 -10.55 -6.83
CA GLU A 138 4.57 -10.83 -6.62
C GLU A 138 3.71 -9.79 -7.38
N SER A 139 2.51 -10.17 -7.78
CA SER A 139 1.64 -9.28 -8.55
C SER A 139 1.30 -8.02 -7.76
N GLY A 140 1.55 -6.84 -8.34
CA GLY A 140 1.44 -5.52 -7.73
C GLY A 140 0.01 -5.09 -7.37
N GLY A 141 -0.63 -5.81 -6.44
CA GLY A 141 -1.95 -5.49 -5.91
C GLY A 141 -3.07 -5.27 -6.95
N PRO A 142 -4.25 -4.81 -6.52
CA PRO A 142 -5.38 -4.55 -7.41
C PRO A 142 -5.15 -3.39 -8.39
N ALA A 143 -4.16 -2.53 -8.13
CA ALA A 143 -3.94 -1.27 -8.86
C ALA A 143 -2.92 -1.40 -10.01
N GLU A 144 -1.93 -2.31 -9.93
CA GLU A 144 -0.96 -2.51 -11.02
C GLU A 144 -1.28 -3.72 -11.91
N GLY A 145 -2.15 -4.63 -11.47
CA GLY A 145 -2.53 -5.82 -12.24
C GLY A 145 -1.49 -6.95 -12.17
N HIS A 146 -1.69 -8.00 -12.97
CA HIS A 146 -0.83 -9.18 -13.00
C HIS A 146 0.04 -9.20 -14.26
N TYR A 147 1.36 -9.08 -14.11
CA TYR A 147 2.34 -9.16 -15.19
C TYR A 147 3.01 -10.54 -15.20
N LEU A 148 3.18 -11.14 -16.39
CA LEU A 148 3.92 -12.41 -16.54
C LEU A 148 5.41 -12.14 -16.81
N ILE A 149 5.69 -11.38 -17.87
CA ILE A 149 7.05 -10.95 -18.28
C ILE A 149 7.01 -9.49 -18.71
N VAL A 150 5.97 -9.07 -19.43
CA VAL A 150 5.85 -7.71 -19.95
C VAL A 150 5.12 -6.82 -18.95
N ASP A 151 5.84 -5.90 -18.30
CA ASP A 151 5.28 -4.83 -17.47
C ASP A 151 5.30 -3.48 -18.20
N LYS A 152 4.75 -2.45 -17.55
CA LYS A 152 4.74 -1.08 -18.07
C LYS A 152 6.15 -0.52 -18.35
N ASN A 153 7.13 -0.88 -17.52
CA ASN A 153 8.51 -0.39 -17.66
C ASN A 153 9.13 -0.94 -18.96
N LEU A 154 8.91 -2.22 -19.27
CA LEU A 154 9.41 -2.83 -20.50
C LEU A 154 8.73 -2.24 -21.73
N VAL A 155 7.41 -2.01 -21.69
CA VAL A 155 6.68 -1.37 -22.80
C VAL A 155 7.20 0.05 -23.07
N GLU A 156 7.40 0.84 -22.01
CA GLU A 156 7.91 2.20 -22.12
C GLU A 156 9.40 2.23 -22.56
N LEU A 157 10.20 1.26 -22.12
CA LEU A 157 11.59 1.08 -22.56
C LEU A 157 11.64 0.81 -24.07
N LEU A 158 10.86 -0.15 -24.55
CA LEU A 158 10.79 -0.47 -25.98
C LEU A 158 10.32 0.75 -26.79
N THR A 159 9.37 1.51 -26.24
CA THR A 159 8.91 2.78 -26.81
C THR A 159 10.06 3.78 -26.98
N LEU A 160 10.90 3.96 -25.96
CA LEU A 160 12.07 4.83 -26.03
C LEU A 160 13.12 4.34 -27.04
N LEU A 161 13.31 3.03 -27.19
CA LEU A 161 14.17 2.46 -28.23
C LEU A 161 13.64 2.76 -29.64
N VAL A 162 12.32 2.76 -29.84
CA VAL A 162 11.70 3.17 -31.11
C VAL A 162 11.96 4.66 -31.37
N VAL A 163 11.78 5.53 -30.37
CA VAL A 163 12.09 6.98 -30.48
C VAL A 163 13.58 7.22 -30.78
N PHE A 164 14.47 6.41 -30.19
CA PHE A 164 15.91 6.46 -30.45
C PHE A 164 16.25 6.05 -31.90
N ALA A 165 15.69 4.92 -32.35
CA ALA A 165 15.98 4.32 -33.66
C ALA A 165 15.36 5.13 -34.83
N ARG A 166 14.18 5.72 -34.61
CA ARG A 166 13.44 6.52 -35.61
C ARG A 166 13.38 7.98 -35.15
N PRO A 167 14.35 8.82 -35.52
CA PRO A 167 14.40 10.23 -35.13
C PRO A 167 13.37 11.10 -35.89
N THR A 168 12.27 10.53 -36.37
CA THR A 168 11.20 11.22 -37.10
C THR A 168 10.57 12.32 -36.24
N SER A 169 10.56 12.16 -34.91
CA SER A 169 10.13 13.17 -33.93
C SER A 169 11.00 14.44 -33.92
N ARG A 170 12.22 14.40 -34.47
CA ARG A 170 13.13 15.56 -34.50
C ARG A 170 12.64 16.71 -35.37
N ILE A 171 11.67 16.46 -36.24
CA ILE A 171 11.07 17.49 -37.09
C ILE A 171 10.27 18.50 -36.26
N LEU A 172 9.65 18.07 -35.17
CA LEU A 172 8.89 18.90 -34.22
C LEU A 172 9.59 18.94 -32.85
N ALA A 173 10.89 19.26 -32.85
CA ALA A 173 11.76 19.19 -31.67
C ALA A 173 12.75 20.35 -31.65
N VAL A 174 13.30 20.65 -30.48
CA VAL A 174 14.32 21.70 -30.31
C VAL A 174 15.70 21.30 -30.88
N ASP A 175 15.96 19.99 -31.05
CA ASP A 175 17.21 19.43 -31.59
C ASP A 175 17.79 20.13 -32.85
N PRO A 176 17.01 20.40 -33.93
CA PRO A 176 17.52 21.06 -35.13
C PRO A 176 17.89 22.52 -34.90
N LEU A 177 17.17 23.23 -34.00
CA LEU A 177 17.48 24.61 -33.64
C LEU A 177 18.79 24.70 -32.89
N LEU A 178 19.00 23.79 -31.92
CA LEU A 178 20.27 23.69 -31.21
C LEU A 178 21.39 23.44 -32.22
N ALA A 179 21.26 22.41 -33.08
CA ALA A 179 22.28 22.10 -34.08
C ALA A 179 22.63 23.30 -34.99
N GLY A 180 21.62 24.08 -35.42
CA GLY A 180 21.82 25.29 -36.21
C GLY A 180 22.57 26.40 -35.46
N ILE A 181 22.24 26.63 -34.19
CA ILE A 181 22.94 27.60 -33.33
C ILE A 181 24.40 27.17 -33.10
N TRP A 182 24.63 25.91 -32.74
CA TRP A 182 25.97 25.36 -32.54
C TRP A 182 26.83 25.43 -33.81
N ALA A 183 26.24 25.18 -34.98
CA ALA A 183 26.93 25.31 -36.26
C ALA A 183 27.32 26.77 -36.57
N ARG A 184 26.45 27.74 -36.28
CA ARG A 184 26.75 29.18 -36.44
C ARG A 184 27.82 29.67 -35.47
N LEU A 185 27.82 29.16 -34.23
CA LEU A 185 28.84 29.50 -33.23
C LEU A 185 30.22 28.91 -33.55
N ARG A 186 30.28 27.78 -34.27
CA ARG A 186 31.52 27.13 -34.70
C ARG A 186 31.98 27.54 -36.10
N ALA A 187 31.20 28.35 -36.82
CA ALA A 187 31.59 28.81 -38.14
C ALA A 187 32.77 29.79 -38.01
N PRO A 188 33.91 29.56 -38.68
CA PRO A 188 35.00 30.53 -38.70
C PRO A 188 34.51 31.84 -39.31
N ARG A 189 34.84 32.96 -38.67
CA ARG A 189 34.51 34.31 -39.13
C ARG A 189 35.23 34.54 -40.47
N ALA A 190 34.52 34.39 -41.58
CA ALA A 190 35.10 34.57 -42.90
C ALA A 190 35.67 35.99 -43.04
N THR A 191 36.99 36.09 -43.17
CA THR A 191 37.68 37.30 -43.62
C THR A 191 37.28 37.55 -45.07
N VAL A 192 36.56 38.64 -45.29
CA VAL A 192 36.11 39.09 -46.60
C VAL A 192 37.33 39.53 -47.41
N ALA A 193 37.78 38.73 -48.36
CA ALA A 193 38.64 39.19 -49.44
C ALA A 193 37.74 39.75 -50.55
N ALA A 194 37.87 41.06 -50.80
CA ALA A 194 37.13 41.78 -51.81
C ALA A 194 37.67 41.45 -53.22
N GLY A 195 36.75 41.19 -54.15
CA GLY A 195 37.00 41.35 -55.59
C GLY A 195 36.85 40.09 -56.44
N ALA A 196 35.64 39.83 -56.93
CA ALA A 196 35.39 39.31 -58.28
C ALA A 196 33.90 39.47 -58.64
N ALA A 197 33.64 40.04 -59.82
CA ALA A 197 32.32 40.33 -60.39
C ALA A 197 31.63 39.07 -60.97
N PRO A 198 30.31 39.10 -61.24
CA PRO A 198 29.50 37.89 -61.35
C PRO A 198 29.39 37.37 -62.79
N GLU A 199 29.75 36.11 -63.00
CA GLU A 199 29.31 35.35 -64.18
C GLU A 199 28.10 34.49 -63.83
N THR A 200 27.03 34.73 -64.58
CA THR A 200 25.80 33.95 -64.59
C THR A 200 26.04 32.65 -65.35
N ILE A 201 25.61 31.50 -64.79
CA ILE A 201 24.85 30.44 -65.47
C ILE A 201 24.58 29.27 -64.49
N ARG A 202 23.27 29.04 -64.28
CA ARG A 202 22.59 27.81 -63.83
C ARG A 202 23.00 27.24 -62.47
N THR A 203 22.36 27.80 -61.44
CA THR A 203 22.13 27.11 -60.17
C THR A 203 21.40 25.77 -60.43
N PRO A 204 21.91 24.64 -59.94
CA PRO A 204 21.04 23.50 -59.68
C PRO A 204 19.99 23.95 -58.65
N VAL A 205 18.74 23.54 -58.82
CA VAL A 205 17.71 23.68 -57.77
C VAL A 205 18.32 23.17 -56.47
N PRO A 206 18.32 23.95 -55.37
CA PRO A 206 18.99 23.53 -54.16
C PRO A 206 18.35 22.25 -53.66
N SER A 207 19.18 21.20 -53.56
CA SER A 207 18.81 19.99 -52.84
C SER A 207 18.45 20.36 -51.40
N VAL A 208 17.64 19.52 -50.75
CA VAL A 208 16.99 19.71 -49.43
C VAL A 208 17.94 20.10 -48.26
N ALA A 209 19.25 20.21 -48.51
CA ALA A 209 20.27 20.74 -47.61
C ALA A 209 20.17 22.25 -47.29
N GLU A 210 19.33 23.04 -47.97
CA GLU A 210 19.17 24.49 -47.74
C GLU A 210 17.84 24.89 -47.06
N ARG A 211 17.33 24.14 -46.08
CA ARG A 211 16.33 24.72 -45.17
C ARG A 211 17.07 25.46 -44.07
N ASP A 212 16.98 26.79 -44.05
CA ASP A 212 17.53 27.59 -42.94
C ASP A 212 16.96 27.05 -41.62
N PRO A 213 17.80 26.41 -40.77
CA PRO A 213 17.33 25.82 -39.53
C PRO A 213 16.75 26.87 -38.57
N LEU A 214 17.00 28.16 -38.83
CA LEU A 214 16.50 29.29 -38.06
C LEU A 214 15.43 30.11 -38.81
N GLY A 215 14.92 29.60 -39.94
CA GLY A 215 13.77 30.20 -40.61
C GLY A 215 12.51 30.14 -39.74
N ARG A 216 11.61 31.13 -39.85
CA ARG A 216 10.41 31.27 -38.98
C ARG A 216 9.61 29.97 -38.82
N ARG A 217 9.39 29.22 -39.90
CA ARG A 217 8.65 27.95 -39.87
C ARG A 217 9.40 26.83 -39.13
N ALA A 218 10.73 26.77 -39.24
CA ALA A 218 11.57 25.80 -38.53
C ALA A 218 11.64 26.13 -37.03
N VAL A 219 11.68 27.42 -36.68
CA VAL A 219 11.61 27.88 -35.28
C VAL A 219 10.26 27.51 -34.65
N LEU A 220 9.15 27.80 -35.33
CA LEU A 220 7.81 27.44 -34.83
C LEU A 220 7.66 25.92 -34.66
N ALA A 221 8.14 25.13 -35.64
CA ALA A 221 8.14 23.67 -35.54
C ALA A 221 9.00 23.17 -34.37
N GLY A 222 10.16 23.78 -34.14
CA GLY A 222 11.07 23.38 -33.06
C GLY A 222 10.58 23.76 -31.66
N LEU A 223 9.72 24.79 -31.54
CA LEU A 223 9.13 25.22 -30.27
C LEU A 223 7.86 24.46 -29.87
N THR A 224 7.38 23.51 -30.69
CA THR A 224 6.16 22.72 -30.39
C THR A 224 6.19 22.08 -28.99
N GLY A 225 7.35 21.59 -28.55
CA GLY A 225 7.52 21.00 -27.21
C GLY A 225 7.28 21.97 -26.05
N VAL A 226 7.47 23.28 -26.26
CA VAL A 226 7.25 24.32 -25.24
C VAL A 226 5.77 24.45 -24.90
N ALA A 227 4.87 24.29 -25.88
CA ALA A 227 3.42 24.30 -25.62
C ALA A 227 3.00 23.14 -24.71
N PHE A 228 3.56 21.95 -24.93
CA PHE A 228 3.32 20.78 -24.06
C PHE A 228 3.93 20.97 -22.67
N LEU A 229 5.12 21.57 -22.56
CA LEU A 229 5.72 21.91 -21.27
C LEU A 229 4.89 22.95 -20.50
N GLY A 230 4.35 23.95 -21.18
CA GLY A 230 3.42 24.91 -20.58
C GLY A 230 2.14 24.22 -20.07
N GLY A 231 1.56 23.31 -20.88
CA GLY A 231 0.42 22.48 -20.47
C GLY A 231 0.73 21.59 -19.26
N PHE A 232 1.94 21.04 -19.19
CA PHE A 232 2.42 20.28 -18.04
C PHE A 232 2.48 21.11 -16.77
N VAL A 233 3.12 22.28 -16.82
CA VAL A 233 3.20 23.17 -15.66
C VAL A 233 1.81 23.55 -15.16
N LEU A 234 0.89 23.90 -16.07
CA LEU A 234 -0.50 24.20 -15.70
C LEU A 234 -1.22 23.02 -15.05
N ALA A 235 -1.08 21.81 -15.62
CA ALA A 235 -1.69 20.60 -15.07
C ALA A 235 -1.17 20.28 -13.67
N VAL A 236 0.15 20.44 -13.47
CA VAL A 236 0.81 20.21 -12.20
C VAL A 236 0.38 21.23 -11.14
N LEU A 237 0.37 22.52 -11.48
CA LEU A 237 -0.11 23.60 -10.62
C LEU A 237 -1.58 23.42 -10.23
N LYS A 238 -2.44 23.04 -11.18
CA LYS A 238 -3.85 22.74 -10.90
C LYS A 238 -4.01 21.58 -9.92
N ARG A 239 -3.14 20.58 -9.99
CA ARG A 239 -3.20 19.37 -9.15
C ARG A 239 -2.67 19.58 -7.73
N HIS A 240 -1.68 20.46 -7.53
CA HIS A 240 -1.01 20.65 -6.24
C HIS A 240 -1.36 21.98 -5.55
N GLY A 241 -2.14 22.85 -6.21
CA GLY A 241 -2.47 24.18 -5.70
C GLY A 241 -1.31 25.17 -5.85
N TRP A 242 -1.61 26.46 -5.80
CA TRP A 242 -0.57 27.49 -5.62
C TRP A 242 -0.15 27.49 -4.15
N ALA A 243 1.08 27.06 -3.86
CA ALA A 243 1.67 27.23 -2.54
C ALA A 243 1.75 28.74 -2.24
N SER A 244 0.98 29.20 -1.26
CA SER A 244 1.01 30.59 -0.82
C SER A 244 2.28 30.80 0.01
N HIS A 245 3.09 31.80 -0.35
CA HIS A 245 4.23 32.22 0.48
C HIS A 245 3.80 32.59 1.91
N GLU A 246 2.53 32.98 2.13
CA GLU A 246 1.99 33.20 3.48
C GLU A 246 1.77 31.90 4.25
N GLU A 247 1.31 30.81 3.61
CA GLU A 247 1.14 29.50 4.27
C GLU A 247 2.50 28.91 4.65
N ASP A 248 3.51 29.04 3.79
CA ASP A 248 4.88 28.61 4.09
C ASP A 248 5.51 29.43 5.23
N GLN A 249 5.25 30.74 5.28
CA GLN A 249 5.69 31.61 6.39
C GLN A 249 4.92 31.34 7.69
N LEU A 250 3.63 31.00 7.63
CA LEU A 250 2.82 30.61 8.79
C LEU A 250 3.24 29.24 9.33
N ALA A 251 3.54 28.28 8.45
CA ALA A 251 4.08 26.97 8.81
C ALA A 251 5.49 27.07 9.41
N ALA A 252 6.32 28.01 8.93
CA ALA A 252 7.62 28.32 9.54
C ALA A 252 7.49 28.94 10.94
N LYS A 253 6.55 29.87 11.13
CA LYS A 253 6.24 30.45 12.45
C LYS A 253 5.59 29.47 13.44
N LEU A 254 4.91 28.43 12.95
CA LEU A 254 4.37 27.35 13.80
C LEU A 254 5.46 26.36 14.25
N LYS A 255 6.57 26.25 13.52
CA LYS A 255 7.75 25.46 13.92
C LYS A 255 8.62 26.16 14.97
N GLU A 256 8.65 27.49 14.94
CA GLU A 256 9.24 28.31 16.00
C GLU A 256 8.19 28.55 17.08
N GLY A 257 8.05 27.61 18.01
CA GLY A 257 7.12 27.72 19.14
C GLY A 257 7.29 29.03 19.94
N PRO A 258 6.32 29.37 20.82
CA PRO A 258 6.29 30.66 21.50
C PRO A 258 7.59 30.90 22.29
N ALA A 259 8.07 32.15 22.22
CA ALA A 259 9.25 32.60 22.91
C ALA A 259 9.23 32.20 24.40
N LYS A 260 10.36 31.63 24.84
CA LYS A 260 10.72 31.20 26.19
C LYS A 260 10.01 31.98 27.31
N GLY A 261 9.16 31.29 28.07
CA GLY A 261 8.88 31.57 29.49
C GLY A 261 9.57 30.50 30.36
N PRO A 262 9.90 30.78 31.63
CA PRO A 262 10.78 29.93 32.41
C PRO A 262 10.09 28.67 32.93
N GLU A 263 10.82 27.57 32.76
CA GLU A 263 10.90 26.38 33.62
C GLU A 263 9.75 25.34 33.66
N THR A 264 10.16 24.11 33.32
CA THR A 264 9.59 22.79 33.65
C THR A 264 8.63 22.11 32.66
N ALA A 265 9.17 21.67 31.52
CA ALA A 265 8.91 20.34 30.95
C ALA A 265 9.93 20.04 29.85
N THR A 266 10.79 19.04 30.06
CA THR A 266 11.64 18.47 29.01
C THR A 266 10.76 17.72 28.01
N VAL A 267 10.40 18.37 26.91
CA VAL A 267 9.82 17.72 25.72
C VAL A 267 10.97 17.48 24.73
N PRO A 268 11.23 16.25 24.24
CA PRO A 268 12.23 16.01 23.22
C PRO A 268 11.83 16.70 21.92
N ALA A 269 12.61 17.68 21.49
CA ALA A 269 12.51 18.32 20.19
C ALA A 269 13.08 17.40 19.10
N THR A 270 12.29 16.45 18.61
CA THR A 270 12.35 15.91 17.25
C THR A 270 11.12 15.04 17.05
N VAL A 271 10.06 15.59 16.45
CA VAL A 271 9.01 14.74 15.84
C VAL A 271 9.64 14.15 14.59
N LYS A 272 10.24 12.97 14.76
CA LYS A 272 10.54 12.08 13.63
C LYS A 272 9.17 11.61 13.13
N PRO A 273 8.80 11.80 11.86
CA PRO A 273 7.58 11.18 11.36
C PRO A 273 7.72 9.67 11.51
N ASP A 274 6.85 9.04 12.31
CA ASP A 274 6.88 7.59 12.57
C ASP A 274 6.63 6.76 11.30
N ALA A 275 6.11 7.39 10.25
CA ALA A 275 6.11 6.85 8.90
C ALA A 275 5.99 7.99 7.87
N VAL A 276 6.82 7.93 6.82
CA VAL A 276 6.64 8.74 5.61
C VAL A 276 5.89 7.86 4.60
N THR A 277 4.68 8.25 4.22
CA THR A 277 3.93 7.57 3.15
C THR A 277 4.42 8.08 1.80
N GLY A 278 5.45 7.44 1.24
CA GLY A 278 5.79 7.60 -0.17
C GLY A 278 4.73 6.94 -1.06
N ALA A 279 4.41 7.56 -2.20
CA ALA A 279 3.46 7.06 -3.20
C ALA A 279 4.01 5.88 -4.04
N THR A 280 4.92 5.09 -3.49
CA THR A 280 5.52 3.93 -4.16
C THR A 280 5.04 2.69 -3.41
N ILE A 281 4.16 1.93 -4.07
CA ILE A 281 3.63 0.60 -3.72
C ILE A 281 4.00 0.16 -2.30
N LYS A 282 3.19 0.55 -1.32
CA LYS A 282 3.11 -0.22 -0.08
C LYS A 282 2.41 -1.52 -0.42
N GLU A 283 3.16 -2.50 -0.91
CA GLU A 283 2.67 -3.88 -0.88
C GLU A 283 2.42 -4.20 0.59
N PHE A 284 1.15 -4.25 0.97
CA PHE A 284 0.78 -4.74 2.28
C PHE A 284 1.04 -6.24 2.30
N LYS A 285 2.24 -6.63 2.75
CA LYS A 285 2.59 -8.04 2.97
C LYS A 285 1.92 -8.51 4.25
N PHE A 286 0.76 -9.13 4.11
CA PHE A 286 0.06 -9.78 5.21
C PHE A 286 0.52 -11.22 5.37
N ALA A 287 0.60 -11.68 6.62
CA ALA A 287 0.90 -13.08 6.91
C ALA A 287 -0.17 -13.98 6.29
N THR A 288 0.27 -14.99 5.55
CA THR A 288 -0.59 -15.97 4.90
C THR A 288 -0.63 -17.25 5.71
N ILE A 289 -1.51 -18.19 5.37
CA ILE A 289 -1.58 -19.47 6.08
C ILE A 289 -0.25 -20.25 6.06
N LYS A 290 0.63 -19.99 5.10
CA LYS A 290 1.98 -20.60 5.01
C LYS A 290 2.90 -20.13 6.15
N ASP A 291 2.62 -18.95 6.71
CA ASP A 291 3.39 -18.31 7.78
C ASP A 291 2.87 -18.70 9.18
N LEU A 292 1.83 -19.53 9.26
CA LEU A 292 1.26 -19.99 10.53
C LEU A 292 2.24 -20.92 11.25
N LYS A 293 2.63 -20.54 12.47
CA LYS A 293 3.61 -21.27 13.30
C LYS A 293 3.00 -22.45 14.06
N GLY A 294 1.68 -22.52 14.16
CA GLY A 294 0.94 -23.58 14.85
C GLY A 294 -0.55 -23.25 14.96
N GLN A 295 -1.32 -24.21 15.47
CA GLN A 295 -2.75 -24.01 15.74
C GLN A 295 -2.98 -23.51 17.16
N ILE A 296 -3.94 -22.60 17.33
CA ILE A 296 -4.35 -22.10 18.64
C ILE A 296 -4.80 -23.25 19.55
N PRO A 297 -4.24 -23.42 20.75
CA PRO A 297 -4.63 -24.47 21.66
C PRO A 297 -6.04 -24.23 22.21
N HIS A 298 -6.71 -25.32 22.56
CA HIS A 298 -8.05 -25.29 23.14
C HIS A 298 -8.01 -25.53 24.65
N ALA A 299 -9.08 -25.14 25.33
CA ALA A 299 -9.35 -25.39 26.74
C ALA A 299 -10.86 -25.56 26.92
N LYS A 300 -11.32 -26.00 28.10
CA LYS A 300 -12.73 -26.38 28.28
C LYS A 300 -13.47 -25.42 29.20
N ILE A 301 -14.68 -25.05 28.80
CA ILE A 301 -15.67 -24.45 29.70
C ILE A 301 -16.73 -25.52 29.94
N LYS A 302 -16.68 -26.18 31.10
CA LYS A 302 -17.39 -27.45 31.34
C LYS A 302 -17.03 -28.48 30.27
N ASP A 303 -18.00 -28.93 29.48
CA ASP A 303 -17.82 -29.91 28.41
C ASP A 303 -17.55 -29.25 27.04
N LEU A 304 -17.65 -27.92 26.96
CA LEU A 304 -17.45 -27.18 25.71
C LEU A 304 -15.97 -26.90 25.48
N GLU A 305 -15.40 -27.46 24.41
CA GLU A 305 -14.03 -27.17 23.97
C GLU A 305 -13.98 -25.85 23.19
N VAL A 306 -13.16 -24.91 23.65
CA VAL A 306 -13.06 -23.54 23.12
C VAL A 306 -11.59 -23.20 22.85
N SER A 307 -11.29 -22.58 21.73
CA SER A 307 -9.95 -22.07 21.43
C SER A 307 -9.58 -20.90 22.35
N ARG A 308 -8.35 -20.88 22.88
CA ARG A 308 -7.87 -19.81 23.79
C ARG A 308 -7.97 -18.40 23.19
N VAL A 309 -8.01 -18.31 21.86
CA VAL A 309 -8.42 -17.12 21.11
C VAL A 309 -9.77 -17.40 20.46
N ILE A 310 -10.76 -16.54 20.73
CA ILE A 310 -12.12 -16.57 20.19
C ILE A 310 -12.23 -15.44 19.17
N LEU A 311 -12.78 -15.73 17.99
CA LEU A 311 -13.01 -14.72 16.95
C LEU A 311 -14.20 -13.83 17.34
N GLY A 312 -13.99 -12.53 17.46
CA GLY A 312 -15.04 -11.56 17.82
C GLY A 312 -15.84 -11.07 16.62
N GLY A 313 -17.17 -11.11 16.71
CA GLY A 313 -18.11 -10.78 15.63
C GLY A 313 -18.51 -9.32 15.46
N ASN A 314 -18.07 -8.41 16.34
CA ASN A 314 -18.49 -7.01 16.27
C ASN A 314 -18.17 -6.34 14.92
N LEU A 315 -16.98 -6.61 14.36
CA LEU A 315 -16.59 -6.07 13.05
C LEU A 315 -17.48 -6.64 11.93
N ILE A 316 -17.80 -7.93 11.96
CA ILE A 316 -18.69 -8.56 10.98
C ILE A 316 -20.10 -7.95 11.05
N GLY A 317 -20.59 -7.62 12.25
CA GLY A 317 -21.88 -6.95 12.43
C GLY A 317 -21.88 -5.46 12.10
N GLY A 318 -20.70 -4.89 11.81
CA GLY A 318 -20.53 -3.46 11.54
C GLY A 318 -20.59 -2.56 12.77
N TRP A 319 -20.44 -3.12 13.97
CA TRP A 319 -20.27 -2.37 15.21
C TRP A 319 -18.80 -2.00 15.40
N ALA A 320 -18.37 -0.98 14.67
CA ALA A 320 -17.02 -0.46 14.75
C ALA A 320 -16.92 0.66 15.80
N HIS A 321 -15.96 0.51 16.72
CA HIS A 321 -15.60 1.54 17.68
C HIS A 321 -14.65 2.54 17.00
N ALA A 322 -15.22 3.52 16.32
CA ALA A 322 -14.52 4.41 15.40
C ALA A 322 -14.38 5.85 15.90
N ARG A 323 -14.79 6.13 17.14
CA ARG A 323 -14.76 7.48 17.74
C ARG A 323 -15.42 8.53 16.83
N ASP A 324 -14.60 9.40 16.23
CA ASP A 324 -14.98 10.52 15.36
C ASP A 324 -15.11 10.14 13.88
N LEU A 325 -14.61 8.96 13.47
CA LEU A 325 -14.70 8.49 12.09
C LEU A 325 -16.05 7.83 11.81
N ILE A 326 -17.10 8.65 11.71
CA ILE A 326 -18.50 8.23 11.56
C ILE A 326 -18.78 7.32 10.35
N TYR A 327 -17.90 7.31 9.34
CA TYR A 327 -18.04 6.48 8.14
C TYR A 327 -17.52 5.03 8.32
N VAL A 328 -16.75 4.75 9.37
CA VAL A 328 -16.04 3.48 9.51
C VAL A 328 -16.99 2.30 9.66
N SER A 329 -18.12 2.45 10.35
CA SER A 329 -19.12 1.38 10.43
C SER A 329 -19.67 1.00 9.05
N SER A 330 -19.89 1.97 8.17
CA SER A 330 -20.31 1.72 6.77
C SER A 330 -19.21 1.04 5.97
N LEU A 331 -17.95 1.49 6.12
CA LEU A 331 -16.79 0.88 5.48
C LEU A 331 -16.60 -0.59 5.93
N VAL A 332 -16.69 -0.84 7.22
CA VAL A 332 -16.55 -2.17 7.82
C VAL A 332 -17.65 -3.11 7.33
N LYS A 333 -18.89 -2.62 7.19
CA LYS A 333 -20.00 -3.39 6.60
C LYS A 333 -19.79 -3.66 5.11
N ALA A 334 -19.28 -2.69 4.35
CA ALA A 334 -18.97 -2.87 2.93
C ALA A 334 -17.88 -3.93 2.72
N TYR A 335 -16.91 -3.98 3.62
CA TYR A 335 -15.85 -4.99 3.62
C TYR A 335 -16.38 -6.40 3.95
N HIS A 336 -17.18 -6.54 5.01
CA HIS A 336 -17.70 -7.83 5.48
C HIS A 336 -18.95 -8.30 4.71
N HIS A 337 -18.83 -8.44 3.39
CA HIS A 337 -19.85 -9.13 2.62
C HIS A 337 -19.82 -10.65 2.89
N LYS A 338 -20.91 -11.35 2.57
CA LYS A 338 -21.14 -12.78 2.89
C LYS A 338 -19.91 -13.67 2.64
N TRP A 339 -19.37 -13.66 1.42
CA TRP A 339 -18.22 -14.50 1.07
C TRP A 339 -16.96 -14.14 1.84
N LYS A 340 -16.71 -12.85 2.09
CA LYS A 340 -15.59 -12.41 2.92
C LYS A 340 -15.73 -12.91 4.36
N VAL A 341 -16.94 -12.89 4.91
CA VAL A 341 -17.21 -13.48 6.24
C VAL A 341 -16.89 -14.98 6.24
N PHE A 342 -17.31 -15.73 5.21
CA PHE A 342 -17.04 -17.17 5.12
C PHE A 342 -15.54 -17.47 4.97
N GLU A 343 -14.81 -16.67 4.21
CA GLU A 343 -13.34 -16.74 4.12
C GLU A 343 -12.68 -16.50 5.48
N THR A 344 -13.13 -15.48 6.22
CA THR A 344 -12.64 -15.19 7.58
C THR A 344 -12.89 -16.35 8.54
N LEU A 345 -14.09 -16.95 8.52
CA LEU A 345 -14.42 -18.10 9.36
C LEU A 345 -13.56 -19.32 9.01
N ALA A 346 -13.41 -19.63 7.71
CA ALA A 346 -12.58 -20.73 7.25
C ALA A 346 -11.10 -20.53 7.60
N LEU A 347 -10.60 -19.29 7.52
CA LEU A 347 -9.23 -18.95 7.90
C LEU A 347 -9.02 -19.08 9.42
N ALA A 348 -10.01 -18.69 10.23
CA ALA A 348 -10.00 -18.87 11.66
C ALA A 348 -9.86 -20.37 12.03
N GLU A 349 -10.65 -21.24 11.40
CA GLU A 349 -10.56 -22.69 11.60
C GLU A 349 -9.18 -23.25 11.25
N LYS A 350 -8.58 -22.80 10.14
CA LYS A 350 -7.22 -23.20 9.75
C LYS A 350 -6.16 -22.77 10.78
N CYS A 351 -6.37 -21.64 11.45
CA CYS A 351 -5.53 -21.17 12.54
C CYS A 351 -5.78 -21.92 13.87
N GLY A 352 -6.72 -22.86 13.92
CA GLY A 352 -7.11 -23.57 15.14
C GLY A 352 -8.11 -22.81 16.00
N ILE A 353 -8.69 -21.70 15.52
CA ILE A 353 -9.78 -21.02 16.21
C ILE A 353 -11.07 -21.78 15.92
N ASN A 354 -11.68 -22.37 16.95
CA ASN A 354 -12.87 -23.20 16.80
C ASN A 354 -14.17 -22.47 17.16
N THR A 355 -14.07 -21.26 17.74
CA THR A 355 -15.22 -20.54 18.31
C THR A 355 -15.29 -19.10 17.78
N PHE A 356 -16.46 -18.75 17.29
CA PHE A 356 -16.87 -17.39 16.92
C PHE A 356 -17.83 -16.83 17.98
N LEU A 357 -17.64 -15.60 18.45
CA LEU A 357 -18.53 -14.98 19.42
C LEU A 357 -19.26 -13.81 18.78
N THR A 358 -20.60 -13.85 18.78
CA THR A 358 -21.40 -12.89 18.01
C THR A 358 -22.76 -12.58 18.62
N ASN A 359 -23.40 -11.54 18.08
CA ASN A 359 -24.78 -11.18 18.39
C ASN A 359 -25.80 -12.05 17.62
N PRO A 360 -27.01 -12.29 18.17
CA PRO A 360 -28.06 -13.07 17.53
C PRO A 360 -28.45 -12.64 16.11
N VAL A 361 -28.22 -11.38 15.74
CA VAL A 361 -28.44 -10.87 14.38
C VAL A 361 -27.60 -11.61 13.32
N LEU A 362 -26.44 -12.16 13.70
CA LEU A 362 -25.54 -12.86 12.77
C LEU A 362 -25.72 -14.39 12.75
N CYS A 363 -26.66 -14.95 13.52
CA CYS A 363 -26.93 -16.39 13.57
C CYS A 363 -27.18 -16.99 12.17
N GLU A 364 -27.97 -16.31 11.34
CA GLU A 364 -28.30 -16.76 9.99
C GLU A 364 -27.07 -16.90 9.09
N THR A 365 -26.07 -16.03 9.26
CA THR A 365 -24.83 -16.08 8.48
C THR A 365 -24.02 -17.32 8.82
N ILE A 366 -23.96 -17.70 10.10
CA ILE A 366 -23.25 -18.91 10.57
C ILE A 366 -24.00 -20.16 10.11
N ASN A 367 -25.32 -20.17 10.23
CA ASN A 367 -26.15 -21.28 9.77
C ASN A 367 -25.99 -21.53 8.28
N GLU A 368 -25.90 -20.46 7.47
CA GLU A 368 -25.64 -20.57 6.03
C GLU A 368 -24.24 -21.16 5.75
N TYR A 369 -23.23 -20.72 6.49
CA TYR A 369 -21.87 -21.28 6.42
C TYR A 369 -21.85 -22.80 6.67
N TRP A 370 -22.59 -23.27 7.67
CA TRP A 370 -22.74 -24.70 7.96
C TRP A 370 -23.57 -25.45 6.92
N LYS A 371 -24.70 -24.89 6.45
CA LYS A 371 -25.56 -25.51 5.42
C LYS A 371 -24.80 -25.75 4.12
N GLN A 372 -23.91 -24.82 3.75
CA GLN A 372 -23.04 -24.95 2.59
C GLN A 372 -21.83 -25.89 2.82
N LYS A 373 -21.68 -26.47 4.02
CA LYS A 373 -20.60 -27.38 4.40
C LYS A 373 -19.20 -26.76 4.21
N LEU A 374 -19.08 -25.45 4.43
CA LEU A 374 -17.83 -24.71 4.24
C LEU A 374 -16.86 -24.84 5.42
N GLY A 375 -17.38 -25.17 6.60
CA GLY A 375 -16.60 -25.37 7.82
C GLY A 375 -17.47 -25.76 9.00
N LYS A 376 -16.85 -25.87 10.18
CA LYS A 376 -17.49 -26.39 11.40
C LYS A 376 -17.27 -25.50 12.62
N ILE A 377 -16.80 -24.27 12.44
CA ILE A 377 -16.62 -23.31 13.54
C ILE A 377 -17.93 -23.20 14.34
N GLN A 378 -17.85 -23.37 15.67
CA GLN A 378 -19.00 -23.22 16.56
C GLN A 378 -19.16 -21.75 16.96
N PHE A 379 -20.28 -21.39 17.59
CA PHE A 379 -20.44 -20.02 18.09
C PHE A 379 -21.00 -19.89 19.50
N ILE A 380 -20.56 -18.82 20.17
CA ILE A 380 -21.10 -18.32 21.43
C ILE A 380 -21.95 -17.10 21.11
N SER A 381 -23.21 -17.08 21.56
CA SER A 381 -24.08 -15.92 21.38
C SER A 381 -24.00 -14.98 22.58
N ASP A 382 -23.88 -13.68 22.30
CA ASP A 382 -23.91 -12.64 23.34
C ASP A 382 -25.30 -12.29 23.85
N CYS A 383 -26.36 -12.77 23.18
CA CYS A 383 -27.76 -12.45 23.52
C CYS A 383 -28.00 -10.93 23.73
N GLY A 384 -27.23 -10.09 23.03
CA GLY A 384 -27.19 -8.65 23.25
C GLY A 384 -28.39 -7.91 22.67
N GLY A 385 -28.97 -7.03 23.48
CA GLY A 385 -30.14 -6.25 23.15
C GLY A 385 -30.71 -5.52 24.38
N SER A 386 -31.97 -5.11 24.32
CA SER A 386 -32.64 -4.52 25.49
C SER A 386 -32.90 -5.59 26.54
N PRO A 387 -32.83 -5.28 27.85
CA PRO A 387 -33.13 -6.23 28.92
C PRO A 387 -34.48 -6.96 28.77
N LYS A 388 -35.50 -6.27 28.24
CA LYS A 388 -36.84 -6.84 28.01
C LYS A 388 -36.85 -7.95 26.94
N ASP A 389 -35.94 -7.90 25.98
CA ASP A 389 -35.88 -8.81 24.84
C ASP A 389 -34.94 -10.01 25.12
N LEU A 390 -34.25 -10.00 26.26
CA LEU A 390 -33.23 -10.99 26.62
C LEU A 390 -33.72 -12.45 26.53
N PRO A 391 -34.91 -12.83 27.04
CA PRO A 391 -35.39 -14.21 26.92
C PRO A 391 -35.57 -14.66 25.45
N GLU A 392 -36.09 -13.78 24.60
CA GLU A 392 -36.28 -14.06 23.18
C GLU A 392 -34.95 -14.16 22.43
N LEU A 393 -33.99 -13.28 22.75
CA LEU A 393 -32.65 -13.33 22.17
C LEU A 393 -31.89 -14.60 22.57
N ILE A 394 -32.07 -15.08 23.80
CA ILE A 394 -31.54 -16.36 24.27
C ILE A 394 -32.16 -17.50 23.48
N LYS A 395 -33.50 -17.54 23.39
CA LYS A 395 -34.22 -18.57 22.65
C LYS A 395 -33.81 -18.60 21.18
N ARG A 396 -33.77 -17.45 20.50
CA ARG A 396 -33.28 -17.33 19.12
C ARG A 396 -31.87 -17.88 18.98
N SER A 397 -30.97 -17.60 19.92
CA SER A 397 -29.59 -18.09 19.87
C SER A 397 -29.53 -19.62 19.96
N ILE A 398 -30.30 -20.20 20.88
CA ILE A 398 -30.40 -21.65 21.08
C ILE A 398 -31.00 -22.33 19.85
N ASP A 399 -32.10 -21.78 19.32
CA ASP A 399 -32.81 -22.28 18.15
C ASP A 399 -31.91 -22.28 16.89
N ASN A 400 -30.95 -21.36 16.82
CA ASN A 400 -29.96 -21.28 15.73
C ASN A 400 -28.66 -22.07 16.00
N GLY A 401 -28.60 -22.85 17.08
CA GLY A 401 -27.50 -23.77 17.35
C GLY A 401 -26.30 -23.18 18.10
N ALA A 402 -26.50 -22.14 18.92
CA ALA A 402 -25.43 -21.61 19.77
C ALA A 402 -24.85 -22.71 20.69
N ALA A 403 -23.53 -22.80 20.74
CA ALA A 403 -22.82 -23.75 21.62
C ALA A 403 -22.83 -23.28 23.09
N ALA A 404 -22.80 -21.96 23.29
CA ALA A 404 -23.00 -21.30 24.57
C ALA A 404 -23.73 -19.96 24.38
N CYS A 405 -24.35 -19.48 25.45
CA CYS A 405 -24.97 -18.16 25.50
C CYS A 405 -24.48 -17.42 26.73
N TYR A 406 -24.43 -16.09 26.67
CA TYR A 406 -24.19 -15.27 27.85
C TYR A 406 -25.02 -14.00 27.82
N VAL A 407 -25.20 -13.36 28.98
CA VAL A 407 -25.83 -12.04 29.03
C VAL A 407 -24.80 -10.99 28.61
N GLN A 408 -25.00 -10.34 27.46
CA GLN A 408 -24.09 -9.32 26.90
C GLN A 408 -23.69 -8.26 27.92
N GLY A 409 -22.43 -7.81 27.90
CA GLY A 409 -21.91 -6.90 28.92
C GLY A 409 -22.70 -5.60 29.07
N GLY A 410 -23.11 -4.97 27.97
CA GLY A 410 -23.90 -3.73 28.02
C GLY A 410 -25.34 -3.97 28.51
N THR A 411 -25.93 -5.11 28.14
CA THR A 411 -27.23 -5.56 28.65
C THR A 411 -27.16 -5.86 30.16
N ALA A 412 -26.14 -6.58 30.63
CA ALA A 412 -25.93 -6.89 32.04
C ALA A 412 -25.68 -5.64 32.87
N ASP A 413 -24.81 -4.73 32.40
CA ASP A 413 -24.55 -3.45 33.06
C ASP A 413 -25.87 -2.67 33.25
N ARG A 414 -26.72 -2.61 32.22
CA ARG A 414 -28.03 -1.95 32.28
C ARG A 414 -29.01 -2.64 33.23
N ILE A 415 -29.02 -3.97 33.28
CA ILE A 415 -29.87 -4.73 34.21
C ILE A 415 -29.50 -4.42 35.67
N VAL A 416 -28.20 -4.36 35.98
CA VAL A 416 -27.72 -4.02 37.32
C VAL A 416 -28.04 -2.57 37.67
N GLU A 417 -27.86 -1.63 36.73
CA GLU A 417 -28.26 -0.22 36.93
C GLU A 417 -29.76 -0.07 37.23
N LEU A 418 -30.59 -0.88 36.58
CA LEU A 418 -32.04 -0.93 36.82
C LEU A 418 -32.41 -1.71 38.09
N LYS A 419 -31.43 -2.23 38.85
CA LYS A 419 -31.61 -3.05 40.05
C LYS A 419 -32.43 -4.33 39.79
N GLN A 420 -32.29 -4.91 38.60
CA GLN A 420 -33.05 -6.09 38.15
C GLN A 420 -32.17 -7.34 38.02
N VAL A 421 -31.22 -7.55 38.94
CA VAL A 421 -30.22 -8.63 38.87
C VAL A 421 -30.85 -10.03 38.71
N ASP A 422 -32.05 -10.24 39.26
CA ASP A 422 -32.82 -11.48 39.09
C ASP A 422 -33.07 -11.87 37.62
N LEU A 423 -33.13 -10.89 36.70
CA LEU A 423 -33.26 -11.17 35.27
C LEU A 423 -32.03 -11.89 34.71
N ILE A 424 -30.83 -11.61 35.23
CA ILE A 424 -29.60 -12.31 34.85
C ILE A 424 -29.66 -13.76 35.36
N GLY A 425 -30.15 -13.98 36.58
CA GLY A 425 -30.38 -15.33 37.11
C GLY A 425 -31.34 -16.14 36.24
N LYS A 426 -32.50 -15.58 35.91
CA LYS A 426 -33.48 -16.21 35.01
C LYS A 426 -32.91 -16.50 33.61
N ALA A 427 -32.06 -15.62 33.10
CA ALA A 427 -31.37 -15.83 31.83
C ALA A 427 -30.40 -17.03 31.90
N LEU A 428 -29.61 -17.15 32.99
CA LEU A 428 -28.74 -18.29 33.19
C LEU A 428 -29.52 -19.61 33.28
N ASP A 429 -30.63 -19.61 34.01
CA ASP A 429 -31.48 -20.79 34.15
C ASP A 429 -32.08 -21.20 32.80
N LEU A 430 -32.58 -20.24 32.01
CA LEU A 430 -33.13 -20.49 30.68
C LEU A 430 -32.10 -21.14 29.75
N ILE A 431 -30.85 -20.64 29.76
CA ILE A 431 -29.76 -21.19 28.95
C ILE A 431 -29.45 -22.63 29.37
N ARG A 432 -29.39 -22.90 30.68
CA ARG A 432 -29.08 -24.21 31.26
C ARG A 432 -30.18 -25.24 31.05
N GLN A 433 -31.44 -24.83 31.12
CA GLN A 433 -32.60 -25.69 30.83
C GLN A 433 -32.53 -26.29 29.41
N HIS A 434 -31.85 -25.61 28.48
CA HIS A 434 -31.63 -26.09 27.11
C HIS A 434 -30.27 -26.77 26.92
N GLY A 435 -29.58 -27.14 28.01
CA GLY A 435 -28.31 -27.87 27.99
C GLY A 435 -27.13 -27.08 27.44
N ARG A 436 -27.17 -25.73 27.48
CA ARG A 436 -26.10 -24.87 26.99
C ARG A 436 -25.27 -24.30 28.14
N VAL A 437 -24.00 -24.02 27.85
CA VAL A 437 -23.09 -23.30 28.77
C VAL A 437 -23.56 -21.85 28.90
N ALA A 438 -23.69 -21.36 30.14
CA ALA A 438 -24.29 -20.07 30.45
C ALA A 438 -23.29 -19.09 31.09
N GLY A 439 -23.03 -17.96 30.44
CA GLY A 439 -22.09 -16.94 30.92
C GLY A 439 -22.73 -15.61 31.35
N ILE A 440 -21.93 -14.74 31.97
CA ILE A 440 -22.28 -13.33 32.23
C ILE A 440 -21.18 -12.43 31.71
N GLY A 441 -21.53 -11.43 30.91
CA GLY A 441 -20.64 -10.35 30.48
C GLY A 441 -20.78 -9.11 31.34
N ALA A 442 -19.73 -8.27 31.39
CA ALA A 442 -19.80 -6.94 31.99
C ALA A 442 -18.72 -6.02 31.41
N HIS A 443 -19.03 -4.73 31.26
CA HIS A 443 -17.97 -3.71 31.10
C HIS A 443 -17.52 -3.20 32.47
N LYS A 444 -18.45 -3.04 33.41
CA LYS A 444 -18.20 -2.49 34.74
C LYS A 444 -17.89 -3.60 35.75
N LEU A 445 -16.87 -3.40 36.59
CA LEU A 445 -16.59 -4.33 37.69
C LEU A 445 -17.76 -4.41 38.70
N ALA A 446 -18.47 -3.30 38.91
CA ALA A 446 -19.64 -3.24 39.78
C ALA A 446 -20.73 -4.25 39.37
N THR A 447 -20.93 -4.46 38.06
CA THR A 447 -21.89 -5.44 37.54
C THR A 447 -21.53 -6.87 37.95
N VAL A 448 -20.24 -7.22 37.84
CA VAL A 448 -19.73 -8.53 38.28
C VAL A 448 -19.94 -8.70 39.78
N LYS A 449 -19.57 -7.69 40.59
CA LYS A 449 -19.74 -7.71 42.05
C LYS A 449 -21.22 -7.89 42.43
N ALA A 450 -22.13 -7.14 41.82
CA ALA A 450 -23.56 -7.25 42.07
C ALA A 450 -24.11 -8.65 41.73
N CYS A 451 -23.66 -9.26 40.62
CA CYS A 451 -24.04 -10.63 40.27
C CYS A 451 -23.55 -11.64 41.31
N VAL A 452 -22.30 -11.50 41.77
CA VAL A 452 -21.70 -12.35 42.81
C VAL A 452 -22.43 -12.18 44.15
N GLU A 453 -22.73 -10.94 44.56
CA GLU A 453 -23.46 -10.62 45.79
C GLU A 453 -24.88 -11.19 45.76
N ALA A 454 -25.52 -11.21 44.59
CA ALA A 454 -26.81 -11.88 44.36
C ALA A 454 -26.71 -13.42 44.29
N GLY A 455 -25.51 -13.99 44.48
CA GLY A 455 -25.29 -15.44 44.47
C GLY A 455 -25.29 -16.08 43.08
N LEU A 456 -25.22 -15.28 42.01
CA LEU A 456 -25.19 -15.80 40.64
C LEU A 456 -23.84 -16.44 40.35
N LYS A 457 -23.88 -17.68 39.84
CA LYS A 457 -22.70 -18.45 39.44
C LYS A 457 -22.79 -18.75 37.96
N PRO A 458 -22.11 -18.03 37.07
CA PRO A 458 -22.06 -18.38 35.66
C PRO A 458 -21.05 -19.51 35.41
N ASP A 459 -21.13 -20.13 34.24
CA ASP A 459 -20.16 -21.13 33.80
C ASP A 459 -18.87 -20.48 33.28
N PHE A 460 -18.95 -19.21 32.87
CA PHE A 460 -17.81 -18.35 32.56
C PHE A 460 -18.19 -16.87 32.70
N TRP A 461 -17.19 -16.04 32.96
CA TRP A 461 -17.34 -14.58 32.93
C TRP A 461 -16.75 -13.99 31.65
N MET A 462 -17.32 -12.89 31.17
CA MET A 462 -16.76 -12.10 30.07
C MET A 462 -16.53 -10.65 30.51
N LYS A 463 -15.26 -10.20 30.55
CA LYS A 463 -14.91 -8.89 31.12
C LYS A 463 -13.89 -8.14 30.27
N THR A 464 -14.05 -6.81 30.19
CA THR A 464 -13.03 -5.97 29.55
C THR A 464 -11.74 -5.96 30.37
N LEU A 465 -10.61 -6.26 29.71
CA LEU A 465 -9.31 -6.35 30.39
C LEU A 465 -8.16 -5.95 29.46
N HIS A 466 -7.60 -4.77 29.70
CA HIS A 466 -6.39 -4.24 29.05
C HIS A 466 -5.84 -3.07 29.87
N GLU A 467 -4.62 -2.64 29.55
CA GLU A 467 -4.03 -1.44 30.16
C GLU A 467 -4.76 -0.18 29.69
N ALA A 468 -4.76 0.85 30.54
CA ALA A 468 -5.25 2.19 30.22
C ALA A 468 -4.18 3.08 29.54
N ASN A 469 -3.05 2.50 29.13
CA ASN A 469 -1.93 3.22 28.52
C ASN A 469 -1.96 3.10 27.00
N TYR A 470 -2.83 3.87 26.35
CA TYR A 470 -2.91 3.95 24.89
C TYR A 470 -3.31 5.36 24.44
N PHE A 471 -2.90 5.74 23.23
CA PHE A 471 -2.93 7.14 22.76
C PHE A 471 -4.32 7.80 22.79
N SER A 472 -5.39 7.01 22.70
CA SER A 472 -6.76 7.51 22.69
C SER A 472 -7.43 7.52 24.06
N TYR A 473 -6.78 7.02 25.12
CA TYR A 473 -7.36 6.97 26.45
C TYR A 473 -7.47 8.37 27.06
N THR A 474 -8.69 8.90 27.19
CA THR A 474 -8.96 10.14 27.92
C THR A 474 -10.09 9.89 28.93
N PRO A 475 -9.79 9.72 30.23
CA PRO A 475 -10.79 9.31 31.22
C PRO A 475 -11.87 10.38 31.50
N GLN A 476 -11.59 11.65 31.18
CA GLN A 476 -12.50 12.77 31.36
C GLN A 476 -13.60 12.83 30.30
N GLU A 477 -13.33 12.36 29.07
CA GLU A 477 -14.26 12.39 27.95
C GLU A 477 -14.50 10.96 27.45
N LYS A 478 -15.60 10.34 27.88
CA LYS A 478 -15.96 8.96 27.51
C LYS A 478 -16.63 8.92 26.13
N CYS A 479 -15.87 9.30 25.09
CA CYS A 479 -16.28 9.37 23.69
C CYS A 479 -15.71 8.20 22.89
N ASP A 480 -16.17 7.00 23.21
CA ASP A 480 -15.76 5.77 22.57
C ASP A 480 -14.25 5.41 22.71
N ASN A 481 -13.68 5.65 23.90
CA ASN A 481 -12.23 5.63 24.12
C ASN A 481 -11.76 4.98 25.46
N VAL A 482 -12.67 4.66 26.40
CA VAL A 482 -12.32 4.13 27.75
C VAL A 482 -12.97 2.77 28.00
N TRP A 483 -12.25 1.68 27.70
CA TRP A 483 -12.80 0.31 27.65
C TRP A 483 -12.53 -0.54 28.89
N CYS A 484 -11.53 -0.16 29.68
CA CYS A 484 -11.23 -0.73 30.98
C CYS A 484 -10.84 0.44 31.89
N ASP A 485 -11.69 0.74 32.86
CA ASP A 485 -11.54 1.89 33.77
C ASP A 485 -10.70 1.55 35.00
N ASN A 486 -10.84 0.34 35.55
CA ASN A 486 -10.06 -0.10 36.70
C ASN A 486 -9.51 -1.52 36.51
N ALA A 487 -8.48 -1.65 35.68
CA ALA A 487 -7.85 -2.94 35.40
C ALA A 487 -7.27 -3.59 36.67
N ARG A 488 -6.63 -2.82 37.55
CA ARG A 488 -5.99 -3.35 38.77
C ARG A 488 -7.00 -3.99 39.73
N GLU A 489 -8.10 -3.29 40.02
CA GLU A 489 -9.16 -3.83 40.88
C GLU A 489 -9.88 -5.00 40.20
N THR A 490 -10.10 -4.91 38.87
CA THR A 490 -10.69 -6.01 38.10
C THR A 490 -9.84 -7.28 38.22
N ILE A 491 -8.51 -7.17 38.04
CA ILE A 491 -7.58 -8.29 38.16
C ILE A 491 -7.66 -8.88 39.56
N ALA A 492 -7.53 -8.06 40.61
CA ALA A 492 -7.61 -8.52 41.99
C ALA A 492 -8.93 -9.29 42.27
N PHE A 493 -10.05 -8.83 41.73
CA PHE A 493 -11.33 -9.51 41.85
C PHE A 493 -11.36 -10.84 41.06
N MET A 494 -10.81 -10.85 39.84
CA MET A 494 -10.70 -12.06 39.01
C MET A 494 -9.89 -13.17 39.70
N HIS A 495 -8.82 -12.83 40.42
CA HIS A 495 -7.99 -13.79 41.17
C HIS A 495 -8.80 -14.61 42.19
N ALA A 496 -9.79 -13.98 42.83
CA ALA A 496 -10.60 -14.61 43.86
C ALA A 496 -11.74 -15.49 43.30
N ARG A 497 -11.90 -15.58 41.97
CA ARG A 497 -12.98 -16.33 41.31
C ARG A 497 -12.48 -17.63 40.67
N GLU A 498 -13.28 -18.68 40.78
CA GLU A 498 -12.94 -20.01 40.27
C GLU A 498 -13.45 -20.23 38.85
N GLU A 499 -14.45 -19.46 38.42
CA GLU A 499 -15.01 -19.54 37.08
C GLU A 499 -13.99 -19.04 36.03
N PRO A 500 -13.98 -19.63 34.82
CA PRO A 500 -13.10 -19.18 33.75
C PRO A 500 -13.48 -17.79 33.23
N TRP A 501 -12.48 -17.02 32.79
CA TRP A 501 -12.66 -15.68 32.25
C TRP A 501 -12.36 -15.60 30.75
N ILE A 502 -13.26 -14.98 30.01
CA ILE A 502 -13.07 -14.54 28.64
C ILE A 502 -12.82 -13.03 28.66
N ALA A 503 -11.58 -12.60 28.40
CA ALA A 503 -11.26 -11.19 28.29
C ALA A 503 -11.64 -10.65 26.90
N PHE A 504 -12.32 -9.50 26.86
CA PHE A 504 -12.68 -8.84 25.60
C PHE A 504 -12.28 -7.36 25.60
N LYS A 505 -12.35 -6.72 24.42
CA LYS A 505 -11.76 -5.38 24.18
C LYS A 505 -10.28 -5.29 24.55
N THR A 506 -9.55 -6.41 24.52
CA THR A 506 -8.14 -6.51 24.92
C THR A 506 -7.22 -5.58 24.13
N LEU A 507 -7.65 -5.16 22.93
CA LEU A 507 -6.89 -4.30 22.03
C LEU A 507 -7.33 -2.83 22.04
N ALA A 508 -8.23 -2.45 22.96
CA ALA A 508 -8.78 -1.09 23.04
C ALA A 508 -9.26 -0.53 21.67
N ALA A 509 -10.05 -1.31 20.91
CA ALA A 509 -10.48 -0.98 19.54
C ALA A 509 -9.32 -0.71 18.55
N GLY A 510 -8.22 -1.46 18.69
CA GLY A 510 -7.03 -1.33 17.85
C GLY A 510 -6.00 -0.32 18.35
N ALA A 511 -6.27 0.38 19.46
CA ALA A 511 -5.32 1.32 20.06
C ALA A 511 -4.16 0.64 20.79
N ILE A 512 -4.31 -0.64 21.15
CA ILE A 512 -3.25 -1.46 21.77
C ILE A 512 -2.83 -2.54 20.79
N HIS A 513 -1.52 -2.66 20.57
CA HIS A 513 -0.94 -3.69 19.72
C HIS A 513 -1.29 -5.11 20.22
N PRO A 514 -1.65 -6.07 19.34
CA PRO A 514 -2.05 -7.42 19.72
C PRO A 514 -1.13 -8.13 20.72
N ARG A 515 0.19 -8.10 20.48
CA ARG A 515 1.19 -8.68 21.41
C ARG A 515 1.01 -8.18 22.86
N ASN A 516 0.78 -6.89 23.05
CA ASN A 516 0.68 -6.27 24.37
C ASN A 516 -0.68 -6.58 25.01
N GLY A 517 -1.77 -6.42 24.25
CA GLY A 517 -3.12 -6.70 24.74
C GLY A 517 -3.32 -8.16 25.12
N PHE A 518 -2.84 -9.10 24.29
CA PHE A 518 -2.92 -10.53 24.58
C PHE A 518 -2.11 -10.90 25.82
N ARG A 519 -0.86 -10.40 25.90
CA ARG A 519 0.02 -10.67 27.04
C ARG A 519 -0.59 -10.15 28.34
N PHE A 520 -1.11 -8.93 28.32
CA PHE A 520 -1.76 -8.36 29.49
C PHE A 520 -2.96 -9.19 29.93
N ALA A 521 -3.85 -9.59 29.01
CA ALA A 521 -5.02 -10.37 29.36
C ALA A 521 -4.67 -11.75 29.93
N PHE A 522 -3.82 -12.53 29.25
CA PHE A 522 -3.46 -13.88 29.69
C PHE A 522 -2.63 -13.88 30.98
N LYS A 523 -1.66 -12.98 31.12
CA LYS A 523 -0.81 -12.88 32.31
C LYS A 523 -1.63 -12.55 33.56
N ASN A 524 -2.66 -11.71 33.40
CA ASN A 524 -3.51 -11.27 34.51
C ASN A 524 -4.79 -12.10 34.68
N GLY A 525 -4.79 -13.35 34.20
CA GLY A 525 -5.74 -14.36 34.63
C GLY A 525 -6.92 -14.65 33.70
N ALA A 526 -6.98 -14.05 32.50
CA ALA A 526 -7.97 -14.46 31.49
C ALA A 526 -7.66 -15.85 30.94
N ASP A 527 -8.63 -16.76 30.93
CA ASP A 527 -8.46 -18.12 30.39
C ASP A 527 -8.56 -18.16 28.86
N PHE A 528 -9.37 -17.25 28.32
CA PHE A 528 -9.59 -17.03 26.90
C PHE A 528 -9.55 -15.52 26.59
N ILE A 529 -9.31 -15.17 25.34
CA ILE A 529 -9.50 -13.81 24.81
C ILE A 529 -10.48 -13.82 23.65
N CYS A 530 -11.37 -12.83 23.59
CA CYS A 530 -12.25 -12.57 22.45
C CYS A 530 -11.74 -11.35 21.69
N VAL A 531 -11.36 -11.55 20.42
CA VAL A 531 -10.60 -10.57 19.64
C VAL A 531 -11.30 -10.33 18.31
N GLY A 532 -11.73 -9.09 18.07
CA GLY A 532 -12.16 -8.64 16.75
C GLY A 532 -10.94 -8.34 15.88
N MET A 533 -10.82 -9.02 14.74
CA MET A 533 -9.72 -8.86 13.80
C MET A 533 -10.20 -9.11 12.36
N TYR A 534 -9.48 -8.58 11.38
CA TYR A 534 -9.72 -8.88 9.97
C TYR A 534 -9.03 -10.18 9.54
N ASP A 535 -9.44 -10.74 8.41
CA ASP A 535 -8.82 -11.95 7.80
C ASP A 535 -7.30 -11.77 7.62
N PHE A 536 -6.85 -10.62 7.12
CA PHE A 536 -5.44 -10.31 6.89
C PHE A 536 -4.62 -10.14 8.17
N GLN A 537 -5.26 -10.06 9.34
CA GLN A 537 -4.60 -10.02 10.65
C GLN A 537 -4.61 -11.40 11.34
N MET A 538 -5.39 -12.36 10.85
CA MET A 538 -5.70 -13.60 11.55
C MET A 538 -4.44 -14.42 11.86
N VAL A 539 -3.60 -14.65 10.85
CA VAL A 539 -2.40 -15.50 11.00
C VAL A 539 -1.38 -14.85 11.93
N GLU A 540 -1.15 -13.54 11.77
CA GLU A 540 -0.22 -12.80 12.63
C GLU A 540 -0.71 -12.81 14.08
N ASN A 541 -1.98 -12.52 14.31
CA ASN A 541 -2.58 -12.56 15.64
C ASN A 541 -2.53 -13.97 16.24
N ALA A 542 -2.74 -15.02 15.45
CA ALA A 542 -2.61 -16.40 15.91
C ALA A 542 -1.17 -16.71 16.35
N ASN A 543 -0.18 -16.33 15.55
CA ASN A 543 1.24 -16.48 15.87
C ASN A 543 1.64 -15.71 17.14
N LEU A 544 1.15 -14.49 17.31
CA LEU A 544 1.37 -13.68 18.51
C LEU A 544 0.72 -14.34 19.73
N ALA A 545 -0.51 -14.84 19.61
CA ALA A 545 -1.18 -15.54 20.69
C ALA A 545 -0.41 -16.80 21.13
N LEU A 546 0.14 -17.58 20.20
CA LEU A 546 0.99 -18.74 20.52
C LEU A 546 2.25 -18.37 21.31
N SER A 547 2.95 -17.31 20.88
CA SER A 547 4.10 -16.75 21.61
C SER A 547 3.71 -16.31 23.01
N VAL A 548 2.59 -15.60 23.14
CA VAL A 548 2.13 -15.08 24.44
C VAL A 548 1.69 -16.21 25.36
N LEU A 549 0.98 -17.21 24.86
CA LEU A 549 0.53 -18.35 25.65
C LEU A 549 1.71 -19.16 26.20
N SER A 550 2.81 -19.28 25.44
CA SER A 550 4.02 -19.93 25.94
C SER A 550 4.73 -19.09 27.01
N GLU A 551 4.77 -17.76 26.84
CA GLU A 551 5.29 -16.81 27.84
C GLU A 551 4.46 -16.79 29.14
N CYS A 552 3.15 -17.01 29.06
CA CYS A 552 2.21 -16.93 30.18
C CYS A 552 1.86 -18.28 30.82
N ARG A 553 2.66 -19.33 30.59
CA ARG A 553 2.45 -20.66 31.22
C ARG A 553 2.40 -20.57 32.74
N GLN A 554 3.33 -19.80 33.31
CA GLN A 554 3.35 -19.47 34.72
C GLN A 554 2.74 -18.07 34.91
N ARG A 555 1.59 -18.02 35.56
CA ARG A 555 0.87 -16.80 35.89
C ARG A 555 0.27 -16.94 37.29
N GLU A 556 0.03 -15.81 37.93
CA GLU A 556 -0.39 -15.77 39.34
C GLU A 556 -1.79 -16.38 39.54
N ARG A 557 -2.74 -16.11 38.63
CA ARG A 557 -4.04 -16.80 38.64
C ARG A 557 -3.91 -18.12 37.87
N PRO A 558 -4.18 -19.30 38.47
CA PRO A 558 -4.13 -20.55 37.72
C PRO A 558 -5.12 -20.57 36.54
N TRP A 559 -4.86 -21.40 35.54
CA TRP A 559 -5.84 -21.70 34.49
C TRP A 559 -7.06 -22.39 35.12
N ARG A 560 -8.25 -21.86 34.84
CA ARG A 560 -9.53 -22.41 35.33
C ARG A 560 -10.31 -23.18 34.26
N ALA A 561 -9.81 -23.17 33.02
CA ALA A 561 -10.37 -23.83 31.85
C ALA A 561 -9.41 -24.88 31.27
#